data_AF-A0A645F5J2-F1
#
_entry.id   AF-A0A645F5J2-F1
#
_cell.length_a   1.000
_cell.length_b   1.000
_cell.length_c   1.000
_cell.angle_alpha   90.00
_cell.angle_beta   90.00
_cell.angle_gamma   90.00
#
_symmetry.space_group_name_H-M   'P 1'
#
loop_
_entity.id
_entity.type
_entity.pdbx_description
1 polymer ?
#
loop_
_entity_poly.entity_id
_entity_poly.type
_entity_poly.pdbx_seq_one_letter_code
_entity_poly.pdbx_strand_id
1 'polypeptide(L)' 'MIFKTAELAVINKVDIAHAVDVDAEKMRDDILSLNPDIPVILTSKHDWESLETWISFIELGLTRAKEAQRK' A
#
# COMPACT_ATOMS: atom_id res chain seq x y z
N MET A 1 0.70 -15.18 -4.71
CA MET A 1 2.06 -15.26 -4.12
C MET A 1 2.64 -13.88 -3.83
N ILE A 2 2.50 -12.89 -4.73
CA ILE A 2 3.07 -11.54 -4.55
C ILE A 2 2.69 -10.86 -3.21
N PHE A 3 1.43 -10.95 -2.77
CA PHE A 3 0.98 -10.32 -1.52
C PHE A 3 1.51 -11.02 -0.26
N LYS A 4 1.93 -12.28 -0.34
CA LYS A 4 2.49 -13.02 0.81
C LYS A 4 3.91 -12.57 1.15
N THR A 5 4.61 -11.95 0.20
CA THR A 5 6.00 -11.51 0.35
C THR A 5 6.15 -10.00 0.32
N ALA A 6 5.05 -9.27 0.07
CA ALA A 6 5.07 -7.82 0.05
C ALA A 6 5.09 -7.25 1.47
N GLU A 7 5.84 -6.16 1.66
CA GLU A 7 5.88 -5.41 2.92
C GLU A 7 4.82 -4.30 2.97
N LEU A 8 4.27 -3.94 1.82
CA LEU A 8 3.21 -2.96 1.62
C LEU A 8 2.42 -3.32 0.36
N ALA A 9 1.10 -3.24 0.41
CA ALA A 9 0.26 -3.28 -0.77
C ALA A 9 -0.33 -1.89 -1.07
N VAL A 10 -0.31 -1.51 -2.34
CA VAL A 10 -0.88 -0.24 -2.81
C VAL A 10 -1.91 -0.54 -3.89
N ILE A 11 -3.18 -0.27 -3.60
CA ILE A 11 -4.27 -0.32 -4.57
C ILE A 11 -4.38 1.09 -5.17
N ASN A 12 -3.82 1.25 -6.36
CA ASN A 12 -3.71 2.55 -7.02
C ASN A 12 -4.85 2.81 -8.00
N LYS A 13 -5.06 4.09 -8.31
CA LYS A 13 -6.07 4.62 -9.23
C LYS A 13 -7.50 4.31 -8.77
N VAL A 14 -7.76 4.36 -7.47
CA VAL A 14 -9.12 4.13 -6.93
C VAL A 14 -10.13 5.16 -7.43
N ASP A 15 -9.68 6.31 -7.94
CA ASP A 15 -10.50 7.32 -8.60
C ASP A 15 -11.23 6.82 -9.85
N ILE A 16 -10.70 5.81 -10.55
CA ILE A 16 -11.36 5.23 -11.72
C ILE A 16 -12.16 3.97 -11.40
N ALA A 17 -12.24 3.54 -10.13
CA ALA A 17 -12.86 2.27 -9.73
C ALA A 17 -14.31 2.16 -10.24
N HIS A 18 -15.09 3.24 -10.13
CA HIS A 18 -16.46 3.32 -10.66
C HIS A 18 -16.50 3.21 -12.21
N ALA A 19 -15.53 3.80 -12.91
CA ALA A 19 -15.49 3.78 -14.37
C ALA A 19 -15.12 2.39 -14.94
N VAL A 20 -14.48 1.54 -14.14
CA VAL A 20 -14.07 0.19 -14.54
C VAL A 20 -14.84 -0.92 -13.82
N ASP A 21 -15.91 -0.58 -13.08
CA ASP A 21 -16.75 -1.51 -12.32
C ASP A 21 -15.94 -2.41 -11.36
N VAL A 22 -15.08 -1.78 -10.56
CA VAL A 22 -14.23 -2.46 -9.56
C VAL A 22 -14.54 -1.94 -8.15
N ASP A 23 -14.55 -2.86 -7.20
CA ASP A 23 -14.62 -2.56 -5.77
C ASP A 23 -13.23 -2.63 -5.13
N ALA A 24 -12.67 -1.46 -4.80
CA ALA A 24 -11.35 -1.34 -4.18
C ALA A 24 -11.32 -1.89 -2.74
N GLU A 25 -12.43 -1.85 -2.02
CA GLU A 25 -12.54 -2.39 -0.66
C GLU A 25 -12.50 -3.92 -0.69
N LYS A 26 -13.22 -4.53 -1.64
CA LYS A 26 -13.12 -5.97 -1.87
C LYS A 26 -11.69 -6.40 -2.22
N MET A 27 -10.98 -5.63 -3.05
CA MET A 27 -9.58 -5.90 -3.36
C MET A 27 -8.69 -5.85 -2.10
N ARG A 28 -8.94 -4.91 -1.19
CA ARG A 28 -8.25 -4.85 0.11
C ARG A 28 -8.53 -6.11 0.92
N ASP A 29 -9.78 -6.52 1.03
CA ASP A 29 -10.16 -7.70 1.80
C ASP A 29 -9.55 -8.99 1.22
N ASP A 30 -9.50 -9.11 -0.11
CA ASP A 30 -8.81 -10.21 -0.80
C ASP A 30 -7.31 -10.24 -0.45
N ILE A 31 -6.65 -9.07 -0.40
CA ILE A 31 -5.24 -8.95 0.00
C ILE A 31 -5.06 -9.37 1.46
N LEU A 32 -5.90 -8.88 2.37
CA LEU A 32 -5.83 -9.21 3.80
C LEU A 32 -6.14 -10.69 4.07
N SER A 33 -6.98 -11.33 3.25
CA SER A 33 -7.21 -12.78 3.33
C SER A 33 -5.94 -13.60 3.02
N LEU A 34 -5.04 -13.06 2.19
CA LEU A 34 -3.79 -13.71 1.80
C LEU A 34 -2.63 -13.37 2.74
N ASN A 35 -2.63 -12.16 3.30
CA ASN A 35 -1.62 -11.67 4.22
C ASN A 35 -2.24 -10.64 5.20
N PRO A 36 -2.74 -11.08 6.36
CA PRO A 36 -3.52 -10.24 7.28
C PRO A 36 -2.77 -9.05 7.87
N ASP A 37 -1.44 -9.15 7.94
CA ASP A 37 -0.60 -8.18 8.64
C ASP A 37 -0.01 -7.10 7.70
N ILE A 38 -0.24 -7.19 6.38
CA ILE A 38 0.35 -6.20 5.47
C ILE A 38 -0.47 -4.91 5.51
N PRO A 39 0.20 -3.76 5.63
CA PRO A 39 -0.45 -2.48 5.38
C PRO A 39 -0.97 -2.44 3.93
N VAL A 40 -2.19 -1.95 3.76
CA VAL A 40 -2.80 -1.72 2.45
C VAL A 40 -3.17 -0.25 2.33
N ILE A 41 -2.69 0.42 1.28
CA ILE A 41 -3.03 1.81 0.96
C ILE A 41 -3.93 1.81 -0.27
N LEU A 42 -5.12 2.39 -0.14
CA LEU A 42 -5.94 2.78 -1.28
C LEU A 42 -5.50 4.18 -1.69
N THR A 43 -5.12 4.37 -2.94
CA THR A 43 -4.53 5.65 -3.38
C THR A 43 -4.99 6.07 -4.78
N SER A 44 -4.97 7.38 -4.98
CA SER A 44 -5.11 8.05 -6.26
C SER A 44 -4.13 9.21 -6.31
N LYS A 45 -3.73 9.61 -7.53
CA LYS A 45 -3.02 10.88 -7.74
C LYS A 45 -3.81 12.12 -7.29
N HIS A 46 -5.12 11.97 -7.12
CA HIS A 46 -6.03 13.03 -6.66
C HIS A 46 -6.17 13.09 -5.14
N ASP A 47 -5.62 12.10 -4.42
CA ASP A 47 -5.68 12.00 -2.97
C ASP A 47 -4.28 12.17 -2.36
N TRP A 48 -3.98 13.39 -1.94
CA TRP A 48 -2.68 13.75 -1.38
C TRP A 48 -2.37 13.05 -0.05
N GLU A 49 -3.39 12.79 0.79
CA GLU A 49 -3.21 12.15 2.09
C GLU A 49 -2.74 10.69 1.92
N SER A 50 -3.31 9.98 0.94
CA SER A 50 -2.86 8.63 0.59
C SER A 50 -1.42 8.60 0.06
N LEU A 51 -1.03 9.62 -0.72
CA LEU A 51 0.33 9.74 -1.26
C LEU A 51 1.35 10.05 -0.15
N GLU A 52 1.01 10.95 0.76
CA GLU A 52 1.83 11.28 1.93
C GLU A 52 2.03 10.05 2.83
N THR A 53 0.99 9.24 3.00
CA THR A 53 1.08 7.95 3.71
C THR A 53 2.07 7.00 3.02
N TRP A 54 2.01 6.92 1.69
CA TRP A 54 2.94 6.09 0.91
C TRP A 54 4.39 6.58 1.01
N ILE A 55 4.62 7.90 0.89
CA ILE A 55 5.95 8.52 1.03
C ILE A 55 6.50 8.26 2.43
N SER A 56 5.69 8.48 3.47
CA SER A 56 6.07 8.25 4.87
C SER A 56 6.50 6.80 5.12
N PHE A 57 5.82 5.83 4.51
CA PHE A 57 6.22 4.42 4.60
C PHE A 57 7.63 4.19 4.02
N ILE A 58 7.93 4.77 2.85
CA ILE A 58 9.24 4.65 2.21
C ILE A 58 10.33 5.30 3.07
N GLU A 59 10.09 6.50 3.59
CA GLU A 59 11.03 7.23 4.45
C GLU A 59 11.35 6.49 5.76
N LEU A 60 10.34 5.84 6.34
CA LEU A 60 10.51 4.96 7.50
C LEU A 60 11.40 3.76 7.16
N GLY A 61 11.17 3.12 6.00
CA GLY A 61 12.01 2.03 5.50
C GLY A 61 13.47 2.47 5.28
N LEU A 62 13.68 3.65 4.70
CA LEU A 62 15.02 4.22 4.50
C LEU A 62 15.75 4.48 5.83
N THR A 63 15.03 4.97 6.84
CA THR A 63 15.59 5.21 8.18
C THR A 63 16.05 3.89 8.81
N ARG A 64 15.21 2.86 8.79
CA ARG A 64 15.53 1.52 9.30
C ARG A 64 16.73 0.89 8.60
N ALA A 65 16.81 1.01 7.28
CA ALA A 65 17.92 0.49 6.50
C ALA A 65 19.25 1.18 6.86
N LYS A 66 19.25 2.51 7.05
CA LYS A 66 20.43 3.27 7.48
C LYS A 66 20.91 2.87 8.87
N GLU A 67 19.99 2.61 9.80
CA GLU A 67 20.33 2.16 11.16
C GLU A 67 20.94 0.76 11.17
N ALA A 68 20.41 -0.15 10.35
CA ALA A 68 20.93 -1.51 10.21
C ALA A 68 22.35 -1.54 9.63
N GLN A 69 22.71 -0.60 8.75
CA GLN A 69 24.05 -0.48 8.16
C GLN A 69 25.10 0.10 9.13
N ARG A 70 24.67 0.75 10.21
CA ARG A 70 25.56 1.35 11.23
C ARG A 70 25.89 0.40 12.38
N LYS A 71 25.20 -0.74 12.47
CA LYS A 71 25.42 -1.79 13.46
C LYS A 71 26.29 -2.89 12.87
#